data_AF-A0A6V8H0Z2-F1
#
_entry.id   AF-A0A6V8H0Z2-F1
#
_cell.length_a   1.000
_cell.length_b   1.000
_cell.length_c   1.000
_cell.angle_alpha   90.00
_cell.angle_beta   90.00
_cell.angle_gamma   90.00
#
_symmetry.space_group_name_H-M   'P 1'
#
loop_
_entity.id
_entity.type
_entity.pdbx_description
1 polymer ?
#
loop_
_entity_poly.entity_id
_entity_poly.type
_entity_poly.pdbx_seq_one_letter_code
_entity_poly.pdbx_strand_id
1 'polypeptide(L)'
;MLQSTHGTHPKEPHDTNTYTLGEIGMHNIVIASLPSERYGTNNASLVANNMLRSFPSITVLLGVGIGGGIPKDVDIRLGDVVVSNRVIQYDFGKSLPGGRFKMTSCPREPPVELGTAVTALRAVSDLESRLIPTILSEICENNPELLQYTDPSLLRDELFEGTYDHMQQNSNCDDCDRHRLVNRSTRKDTYPRIHYGIIASGNRVIKDGTERDRLAHELNAICFDMEAAGLMDVKSCLVIRGISDYSDSHKNDEWHEYAALTAAAYAKALLSEMPVNGVKDALKVVVPKSGTC
;
A
#
# COMPACT_ATOMS: atom_id res chain seq x y z
N MET A 1 11.25 -6.19 -8.45
CA MET A 1 11.20 -5.07 -7.47
C MET A 1 12.53 -4.86 -6.75
N LEU A 2 13.07 -5.90 -6.08
CA LEU A 2 14.43 -5.86 -5.52
C LEU A 2 15.47 -5.75 -6.64
N GLN A 3 16.60 -5.09 -6.37
CA GLN A 3 17.72 -4.99 -7.30
C GLN A 3 18.62 -6.24 -7.26
N SER A 4 18.78 -6.82 -6.08
CA SER A 4 19.38 -8.15 -5.88
C SER A 4 18.65 -8.90 -4.78
N THR A 5 18.72 -10.22 -4.81
CA THR A 5 18.16 -11.11 -3.78
C THR A 5 19.28 -11.68 -2.92
N HIS A 6 19.02 -11.77 -1.62
CA HIS A 6 19.94 -12.39 -0.67
C HIS A 6 19.51 -13.83 -0.38
N GLY A 7 20.43 -14.61 0.20
CA GLY A 7 20.15 -15.97 0.67
C GLY A 7 19.14 -16.00 1.82
N THR A 8 18.93 -17.17 2.41
CA THR A 8 18.02 -17.33 3.55
C THR A 8 18.66 -16.83 4.85
N HIS A 9 17.86 -16.22 5.73
CA HIS A 9 18.25 -15.87 7.09
C HIS A 9 17.54 -16.78 8.09
N PRO A 10 18.20 -17.27 9.17
CA PRO A 10 17.54 -18.00 10.23
C PRO A 10 16.37 -17.19 10.82
N LYS A 11 15.23 -17.83 10.99
CA LYS A 11 14.06 -17.21 11.66
C LYS A 11 14.05 -17.60 13.13
N GLU A 12 13.49 -16.74 13.96
CA GLU A 12 13.26 -17.07 15.36
C GLU A 12 12.28 -18.24 15.50
N PRO A 13 12.37 -19.06 16.57
CA PRO A 13 11.41 -20.11 16.83
C PRO A 13 9.96 -19.61 16.78
N HIS A 14 9.07 -20.42 16.19
CA HIS A 14 7.65 -20.10 16.00
C HIS A 14 7.34 -18.90 15.08
N ASP A 15 8.33 -18.37 14.36
CA ASP A 15 8.07 -17.48 13.24
C ASP A 15 7.56 -18.27 12.02
N THR A 16 6.27 -18.11 11.73
CA THR A 16 5.55 -18.76 10.63
C THR A 16 5.68 -18.04 9.30
N ASN A 17 6.31 -16.87 9.25
CA ASN A 17 6.41 -16.09 8.01
C ASN A 17 7.39 -16.72 7.02
N THR A 18 7.18 -16.44 5.74
CA THR A 18 8.17 -16.66 4.68
C THR A 18 8.74 -15.31 4.27
N TYR A 19 10.06 -15.23 4.13
CA TYR A 19 10.74 -13.98 3.80
C TYR A 19 11.43 -14.06 2.45
N THR A 20 11.35 -12.96 1.70
CA THR A 20 12.24 -12.65 0.59
C THR A 20 13.19 -11.54 1.04
N LEU A 21 14.49 -11.78 0.89
CA LEU A 21 15.54 -10.85 1.31
C LEU A 21 16.23 -10.27 0.08
N GLY A 22 16.66 -9.01 0.16
CA GLY A 22 17.40 -8.37 -0.92
C GLY A 22 17.74 -6.93 -0.61
N GLU A 23 17.93 -6.14 -1.66
CA GLU A 23 18.26 -4.72 -1.53
C GLU A 23 17.49 -3.81 -2.50
N ILE A 24 17.26 -2.57 -2.06
CA ILE A 24 16.81 -1.45 -2.88
C ILE A 24 17.64 -0.23 -2.49
N GLY A 25 18.35 0.34 -3.46
CA GLY A 25 19.35 1.38 -3.24
C GLY A 25 20.43 0.88 -2.31
N MET A 26 20.57 1.57 -1.17
CA MET A 26 21.53 1.20 -0.12
C MET A 26 20.85 0.53 1.09
N HIS A 27 19.56 0.18 0.98
CA HIS A 27 18.80 -0.43 2.07
C HIS A 27 18.71 -1.94 1.91
N ASN A 28 18.97 -2.67 2.99
CA ASN A 28 18.63 -4.08 3.09
C ASN A 28 17.13 -4.24 3.33
N ILE A 29 16.49 -5.07 2.52
CA ILE A 29 15.03 -5.24 2.50
C ILE A 29 14.65 -6.64 2.95
N VAL A 30 13.64 -6.70 3.83
CA VAL A 30 12.96 -7.93 4.24
C VAL A 30 11.50 -7.80 3.81
N ILE A 31 11.04 -8.70 2.94
CA ILE A 31 9.65 -8.75 2.48
C ILE A 31 8.98 -9.97 3.10
N ALA A 32 7.78 -9.78 3.68
CA ALA A 32 6.87 -10.86 4.00
C ALA A 32 5.49 -10.55 3.42
N SER A 33 4.81 -11.58 2.94
CA SER A 33 3.42 -11.48 2.50
C SER A 33 2.50 -12.05 3.55
N LEU A 34 1.26 -11.55 3.58
CA LEU A 34 0.21 -12.21 4.34
C LEU A 34 -0.06 -13.61 3.79
N PRO A 35 -0.42 -14.58 4.62
CA PRO A 35 -0.83 -15.89 4.13
C PRO A 35 -2.05 -15.76 3.20
N SER A 36 -2.14 -16.63 2.19
CA SER A 36 -3.28 -16.65 1.27
C SER A 36 -4.60 -16.70 2.04
N GLU A 37 -5.56 -15.87 1.61
CA GLU A 37 -6.89 -15.73 2.23
C GLU A 37 -6.90 -15.27 3.70
N ARG A 38 -5.76 -14.83 4.24
CA ARG A 38 -5.63 -14.32 5.62
C ARG A 38 -5.29 -12.84 5.62
N TYR A 39 -6.30 -12.02 5.35
CA TYR A 39 -6.25 -10.56 5.43
C TYR A 39 -6.71 -10.05 6.80
N GLY A 40 -6.71 -8.73 6.97
CA GLY A 40 -7.20 -8.08 8.19
C GLY A 40 -6.10 -7.71 9.19
N THR A 41 -6.48 -6.86 10.14
CA THR A 41 -5.55 -6.22 11.09
C THR A 41 -4.79 -7.22 11.95
N ASN A 42 -5.43 -8.33 12.33
CA ASN A 42 -4.82 -9.34 13.20
C ASN A 42 -3.69 -10.10 12.50
N ASN A 43 -3.92 -10.52 11.25
CA ASN A 43 -2.91 -11.22 10.46
C ASN A 43 -1.76 -10.29 10.12
N ALA A 44 -2.05 -9.03 9.75
CA ALA A 44 -1.05 -8.00 9.54
C ALA A 44 -0.16 -7.78 10.77
N SER A 45 -0.78 -7.67 11.96
CA SER A 45 -0.05 -7.53 13.21
C SER A 45 0.84 -8.75 13.50
N LEU A 46 0.33 -9.97 13.28
CA LEU A 46 1.10 -11.19 13.50
C LEU A 46 2.32 -11.28 12.59
N VAL A 47 2.15 -11.01 11.29
CA VAL A 47 3.24 -11.02 10.32
C VAL A 47 4.28 -9.96 10.66
N ALA A 48 3.86 -8.72 10.93
CA ALA A 48 4.78 -7.64 11.30
C ALA A 48 5.55 -7.95 12.59
N ASN A 49 4.88 -8.47 13.63
CA ASN A 49 5.53 -8.77 14.91
C ASN A 49 6.56 -9.90 14.78
N ASN A 50 6.24 -10.96 14.03
CA ASN A 50 7.19 -12.03 13.73
C ASN A 50 8.40 -11.51 12.93
N MET A 51 8.17 -10.62 11.96
CA MET A 51 9.23 -9.98 11.18
C MET A 51 10.18 -9.17 12.05
N LEU A 52 9.65 -8.30 12.91
CA LEU A 52 10.48 -7.48 13.80
C LEU A 52 11.23 -8.33 14.85
N ARG A 53 10.67 -9.47 15.25
CA ARG A 53 11.34 -10.41 16.15
C ARG A 53 12.52 -11.11 15.47
N SER A 54 12.32 -11.60 14.24
CA SER A 54 13.38 -12.31 13.47
C SER A 54 14.43 -11.36 12.90
N PHE A 55 14.10 -10.09 12.70
CA PHE A 55 14.99 -9.08 12.14
C PHE A 55 15.02 -7.81 13.02
N PRO A 56 15.70 -7.86 14.17
CA PRO A 56 15.74 -6.74 15.12
C PRO A 56 16.42 -5.48 14.56
N SER A 57 17.17 -5.60 13.47
CA SER A 57 17.81 -4.48 12.78
C SER A 57 16.85 -3.65 11.90
N ILE A 58 15.57 -4.03 11.77
CA ILE A 58 14.58 -3.27 11.01
C ILE A 58 14.30 -1.93 11.68
N THR A 59 14.68 -0.84 11.02
CA THR A 59 14.43 0.53 11.46
C THR A 59 13.10 1.06 10.94
N VAL A 60 12.76 0.72 9.70
CA VAL A 60 11.62 1.22 8.94
C VAL A 60 10.68 0.08 8.58
N LEU A 61 9.37 0.31 8.69
CA LEU A 61 8.34 -0.60 8.21
C LEU A 61 7.49 0.12 7.15
N LEU A 62 7.15 -0.57 6.06
CA LEU A 62 6.25 -0.10 5.01
C LEU A 62 5.09 -1.09 4.85
N GLY A 63 3.85 -0.60 4.83
CA GLY A 63 2.66 -1.38 4.50
C GLY A 63 2.28 -1.17 3.04
N VAL A 64 2.72 -2.05 2.15
CA VAL A 64 2.51 -1.92 0.70
C VAL A 64 1.46 -2.94 0.23
N GLY A 65 0.51 -2.52 -0.60
CA GLY A 65 -0.44 -3.43 -1.23
C GLY A 65 -1.56 -2.67 -1.95
N ILE A 66 -2.74 -3.28 -2.04
CA ILE A 66 -3.90 -2.66 -2.69
C ILE A 66 -4.88 -2.08 -1.66
N GLY A 67 -5.68 -1.11 -2.09
CA GLY A 67 -6.77 -0.53 -1.33
C GLY A 67 -7.89 -0.04 -2.24
N GLY A 68 -9.03 0.28 -1.64
CA GLY A 68 -10.14 0.87 -2.35
C GLY A 68 -10.06 2.39 -2.34
N GLY A 69 -10.21 3.02 -3.48
CA GLY A 69 -10.17 4.46 -3.66
C GLY A 69 -11.50 5.13 -3.33
N ILE A 70 -11.43 6.38 -2.86
CA ILE A 70 -12.62 7.18 -2.55
C ILE A 70 -12.62 8.39 -3.51
N PRO A 71 -13.37 8.32 -4.63
CA PRO A 71 -13.37 9.34 -5.67
C PRO A 71 -14.33 10.48 -5.31
N LYS A 72 -13.91 11.30 -4.33
CA LYS A 72 -14.70 12.42 -3.80
C LYS A 72 -14.03 13.77 -4.08
N ASP A 73 -13.22 14.26 -3.14
CA ASP A 73 -12.61 15.59 -3.21
C ASP A 73 -11.33 15.59 -4.08
N VAL A 74 -10.84 14.39 -4.43
CA VAL A 74 -9.69 14.16 -5.30
C VAL A 74 -10.09 13.16 -6.39
N ASP A 75 -9.58 13.38 -7.62
CA ASP A 75 -9.79 12.49 -8.76
C ASP A 75 -8.93 11.23 -8.62
N ILE A 76 -9.24 10.39 -7.64
CA ILE A 76 -8.65 9.06 -7.47
C ILE A 76 -9.20 8.13 -8.53
N ARG A 77 -8.30 7.40 -9.19
CA ARG A 77 -8.61 6.41 -10.21
C ARG A 77 -7.97 5.06 -9.93
N LEU A 78 -8.50 4.02 -10.56
CA LEU A 78 -7.88 2.70 -10.48
C LEU A 78 -6.46 2.75 -11.04
N GLY A 79 -5.53 2.09 -10.36
CA GLY A 79 -4.09 2.15 -10.63
C GLY A 79 -3.37 3.38 -10.05
N ASP A 80 -4.06 4.38 -9.53
CA ASP A 80 -3.41 5.44 -8.75
C ASP A 80 -2.83 4.89 -7.44
N VAL A 81 -1.95 5.66 -6.82
CA VAL A 81 -1.33 5.32 -5.53
C VAL A 81 -1.79 6.30 -4.46
N VAL A 82 -2.23 5.78 -3.31
CA VAL A 82 -2.48 6.55 -2.09
C VAL A 82 -1.38 6.27 -1.08
N VAL A 83 -0.79 7.35 -0.55
CA VAL A 83 0.25 7.33 0.48
C VAL A 83 -0.33 7.93 1.75
N SER A 84 -0.24 7.19 2.86
CA SER A 84 -0.86 7.62 4.11
C SER A 84 -0.15 8.84 4.71
N ASN A 85 -0.91 9.86 5.08
CA ASN A 85 -0.48 10.84 6.08
C ASN A 85 -0.97 10.46 7.48
N ARG A 86 -2.08 9.72 7.55
CA ARG A 86 -2.68 9.16 8.76
C ARG A 86 -3.41 7.85 8.41
N VAL A 87 -3.49 6.98 9.40
CA VAL A 87 -4.31 5.76 9.36
C VAL A 87 -5.33 5.84 10.49
N ILE A 88 -6.61 5.62 10.17
CA ILE A 88 -7.70 5.59 11.15
C ILE A 88 -8.35 4.21 11.12
N GLN A 89 -8.49 3.58 12.29
CA GLN A 89 -9.22 2.31 12.37
C GLN A 89 -10.72 2.59 12.46
N TYR A 90 -11.45 2.51 11.34
CA TYR A 90 -12.83 2.99 11.27
C TYR A 90 -13.85 2.07 11.95
N ASP A 91 -13.51 0.80 12.12
CA ASP A 91 -14.39 -0.22 12.72
C ASP A 91 -14.17 -0.44 14.22
N PHE A 92 -13.26 0.32 14.83
CA PHE A 92 -12.97 0.23 16.26
C PHE A 92 -13.75 1.25 17.07
N GLY A 93 -14.66 0.76 17.92
CA GLY A 93 -15.62 1.63 18.59
C GLY A 93 -16.67 0.88 19.39
N LYS A 94 -17.72 1.60 19.76
CA LYS A 94 -18.82 1.09 20.58
C LYS A 94 -20.11 1.09 19.79
N SER A 95 -20.81 -0.04 19.81
CA SER A 95 -22.20 -0.13 19.36
C SER A 95 -23.11 0.54 20.39
N LEU A 96 -24.01 1.39 19.91
CA LEU A 96 -24.99 2.14 20.70
C LEU A 96 -26.42 1.66 20.36
N PRO A 97 -27.42 1.94 21.22
CA PRO A 97 -28.81 1.62 20.91
C PRO A 97 -29.28 2.20 19.57
N GLY A 98 -30.11 1.44 18.86
CA GLY A 98 -30.64 1.80 17.54
C GLY A 98 -29.66 1.54 16.39
N GLY A 99 -28.69 0.64 16.54
CA GLY A 99 -27.74 0.27 15.48
C GLY A 99 -26.65 1.31 15.19
N ARG A 100 -26.56 2.37 16.01
CA ARG A 100 -25.55 3.41 15.84
C ARG A 100 -24.18 2.92 16.28
N PHE A 101 -23.14 3.36 15.57
CA PHE A 101 -21.76 3.07 15.93
C PHE A 101 -21.03 4.35 16.31
N LYS A 102 -20.29 4.33 17.42
CA LYS A 102 -19.40 5.42 17.83
C LYS A 102 -17.96 4.94 17.72
N MET A 103 -17.25 5.44 16.71
CA MET A 103 -15.81 5.22 16.57
C MET A 103 -15.08 5.79 17.79
N THR A 104 -14.10 5.03 18.30
CA THR A 104 -13.24 5.44 19.43
C THR A 104 -11.75 5.27 19.13
N SER A 105 -11.37 5.00 17.88
CA SER A 105 -9.98 4.93 17.47
C SER A 105 -9.33 6.31 17.43
N CYS A 106 -8.01 6.32 17.63
CA CYS A 106 -7.18 7.50 17.41
C CYS A 106 -6.48 7.39 16.05
N PRO A 107 -6.39 8.48 15.26
CA PRO A 107 -5.55 8.50 14.08
C PRO A 107 -4.08 8.24 14.44
N ARG A 108 -3.40 7.42 13.64
CA ARG A 108 -1.97 7.12 13.78
C ARG A 108 -1.22 7.74 12.59
N GLU A 109 -0.07 8.35 12.87
CA GLU A 109 0.77 9.03 11.87
C GLU A 109 2.02 8.19 11.55
N PRO A 110 2.53 8.25 10.30
CA PRO A 110 3.82 7.67 9.96
C PRO A 110 4.99 8.32 10.73
N PRO A 111 6.13 7.62 10.88
CA PRO A 111 7.34 8.20 11.44
C PRO A 111 7.84 9.43 10.66
N VAL A 112 8.41 10.41 11.37
CA VAL A 112 8.89 11.68 10.79
C VAL A 112 9.92 11.46 9.67
N GLU A 113 10.78 10.45 9.81
CA GLU A 113 11.78 10.07 8.80
C GLU A 113 11.13 9.67 7.47
N LEU A 114 10.02 8.91 7.51
CA LEU A 114 9.24 8.55 6.32
C LEU A 114 8.49 9.76 5.75
N GLY A 115 7.94 10.62 6.60
CA GLY A 115 7.31 11.87 6.17
C GLY A 115 8.28 12.83 5.47
N THR A 116 9.53 12.88 5.94
CA THR A 116 10.61 13.67 5.31
C THR A 116 11.00 13.09 3.96
N ALA A 117 11.13 11.76 3.85
CA ALA A 117 11.41 11.08 2.60
C ALA A 117 10.30 11.30 1.56
N VAL A 118 9.02 11.21 1.99
CA VAL A 118 7.87 11.55 1.14
C VAL A 118 7.96 12.99 0.64
N THR A 119 8.31 13.94 1.52
CA THR A 119 8.45 15.36 1.16
C THR A 119 9.59 15.57 0.15
N ALA A 120 10.72 14.90 0.33
CA ALA A 120 11.84 14.95 -0.60
C ALA A 120 11.46 14.38 -1.98
N LEU A 121 10.83 13.21 -2.01
CA LEU A 121 10.36 12.59 -3.24
C LEU A 121 9.39 13.49 -3.99
N ARG A 122 8.45 14.15 -3.28
CA ARG A 122 7.52 15.13 -3.86
C ARG A 122 8.21 16.34 -4.48
N ALA A 123 9.32 16.79 -3.91
CA ALA A 123 10.07 17.95 -4.39
C ALA A 123 10.93 17.64 -5.62
N VAL A 124 11.46 16.42 -5.72
CA VAL A 124 12.20 15.95 -6.91
C VAL A 124 11.23 15.62 -8.05
N SER A 125 10.00 15.24 -7.71
CA SER A 125 8.96 14.85 -8.65
C SER A 125 8.15 16.01 -9.24
N ASP A 126 8.76 17.13 -9.64
CA ASP A 126 8.10 18.09 -10.57
C ASP A 126 7.62 17.41 -11.89
N LEU A 127 7.95 16.12 -12.06
CA LEU A 127 7.49 15.16 -13.06
C LEU A 127 6.57 14.05 -12.48
N GLU A 128 5.76 14.31 -11.43
CA GLU A 128 4.94 13.35 -10.66
C GLU A 128 4.30 12.23 -11.51
N SER A 129 3.84 12.55 -12.71
CA SER A 129 3.18 11.59 -13.59
C SER A 129 4.09 10.52 -14.18
N ARG A 130 5.42 10.71 -14.27
CA ARG A 130 6.34 9.78 -14.95
C ARG A 130 7.09 8.82 -14.03
N LEU A 131 7.15 9.11 -12.73
CA LEU A 131 7.90 8.30 -11.76
C LEU A 131 7.49 6.82 -11.80
N ILE A 132 6.19 6.55 -11.63
CA ILE A 132 5.66 5.19 -11.62
C ILE A 132 5.81 4.53 -13.00
N PRO A 133 5.41 5.15 -14.13
CA PRO A 133 5.64 4.57 -15.46
C PRO A 133 7.10 4.21 -15.75
N THR A 134 8.06 5.05 -15.36
CA THR A 134 9.50 4.77 -15.56
C THR A 134 9.91 3.51 -14.80
N ILE A 135 9.53 3.41 -13.54
CA ILE A 135 9.85 2.23 -12.71
C ILE A 135 9.16 0.97 -13.24
N LEU A 136 7.90 1.08 -13.69
CA LEU A 136 7.18 -0.05 -14.29
C LEU A 136 7.89 -0.52 -15.57
N SER A 137 8.32 0.39 -16.45
CA SER A 137 9.08 0.04 -17.67
C SER A 137 10.36 -0.73 -17.34
N GLU A 138 11.14 -0.26 -16.35
CA GLU A 138 12.33 -0.98 -15.89
C GLU A 138 12.01 -2.38 -15.35
N ILE A 139 10.89 -2.54 -14.66
CA ILE A 139 10.45 -3.84 -14.13
C ILE A 139 10.12 -4.78 -15.30
N CYS A 140 9.38 -4.32 -16.30
CA CYS A 140 9.04 -5.10 -17.50
C CYS A 140 10.29 -5.53 -18.27
N GLU A 141 11.24 -4.62 -18.47
CA GLU A 141 12.48 -4.89 -19.21
C GLU A 141 13.29 -6.01 -18.55
N ASN A 142 13.32 -6.05 -17.22
CA ASN A 142 14.03 -7.06 -16.45
C ASN A 142 13.21 -8.34 -16.20
N ASN A 143 11.89 -8.28 -16.35
CA ASN A 143 10.95 -9.37 -16.05
C ASN A 143 9.84 -9.39 -17.11
N PRO A 144 10.13 -9.85 -18.34
CA PRO A 144 9.17 -9.80 -19.46
C PRO A 144 7.85 -10.52 -19.19
N GLU A 145 7.83 -11.50 -18.29
CA GLU A 145 6.62 -12.20 -17.84
C GLU A 145 5.63 -11.31 -17.09
N LEU A 146 6.09 -10.18 -16.53
CA LEU A 146 5.24 -9.23 -15.83
C LEU A 146 4.54 -8.23 -16.77
N LEU A 147 4.83 -8.27 -18.08
CA LEU A 147 4.30 -7.32 -19.06
C LEU A 147 2.77 -7.21 -19.01
N GLN A 148 2.08 -8.34 -18.85
CA GLN A 148 0.61 -8.40 -18.78
C GLN A 148 0.02 -7.68 -17.55
N TYR A 149 0.83 -7.46 -16.52
CA TYR A 149 0.41 -6.80 -15.28
C TYR A 149 0.78 -5.32 -15.23
N THR A 150 1.51 -4.83 -16.23
CA THR A 150 2.10 -3.48 -16.25
C THR A 150 1.48 -2.55 -17.29
N ASP A 151 0.69 -3.09 -18.21
CA ASP A 151 -0.05 -2.30 -19.20
C ASP A 151 -1.52 -2.15 -18.77
N PRO A 152 -1.96 -0.96 -18.32
CA PRO A 152 -3.35 -0.73 -17.96
C PRO A 152 -4.26 -0.56 -19.19
N SER A 153 -3.74 -0.61 -20.43
CA SER A 153 -4.53 -0.38 -21.65
C SER A 153 -5.70 -1.35 -21.83
N LEU A 154 -5.62 -2.53 -21.23
CA LEU A 154 -6.66 -3.56 -21.25
C LEU A 154 -7.65 -3.43 -20.09
N LEU A 155 -7.37 -2.56 -19.11
CA LEU A 155 -8.17 -2.40 -17.90
C LEU A 155 -9.17 -1.25 -18.06
N ARG A 156 -10.40 -1.48 -17.60
CA ARG A 156 -11.45 -0.45 -17.59
C ARG A 156 -11.53 0.23 -16.24
N ASP A 157 -11.35 1.54 -16.24
CA ASP A 157 -11.61 2.40 -15.09
C ASP A 157 -13.05 2.92 -15.14
N GLU A 158 -13.96 2.15 -14.55
CA GLU A 158 -15.40 2.44 -14.51
C GLU A 158 -15.81 2.83 -13.09
N LEU A 159 -16.17 4.10 -12.91
CA LEU A 159 -16.75 4.61 -11.67
C LEU A 159 -18.25 4.82 -11.87
N PHE A 160 -19.06 4.11 -11.09
CA PHE A 160 -20.50 4.29 -11.04
C PHE A 160 -20.92 5.25 -9.92
N GLU A 161 -22.11 5.81 -10.04
CA GLU A 161 -22.72 6.58 -8.95
C GLU A 161 -22.83 5.74 -7.67
N GLY A 162 -22.47 6.31 -6.51
CA GLY A 162 -22.43 5.58 -5.24
C GLY A 162 -23.77 5.01 -4.75
N THR A 163 -24.89 5.48 -5.31
CA THR A 163 -26.25 4.98 -5.01
C THR A 163 -26.74 3.93 -6.01
N TYR A 164 -25.95 3.61 -7.03
CA TYR A 164 -26.26 2.55 -7.98
C TYR A 164 -25.58 1.27 -7.47
N ASP A 165 -26.35 0.23 -7.24
CA ASP A 165 -25.83 -1.05 -6.78
C ASP A 165 -25.70 -2.02 -7.95
N HIS A 166 -24.66 -2.84 -7.91
CA HIS A 166 -24.45 -3.90 -8.89
C HIS A 166 -25.56 -4.95 -8.77
N MET A 167 -26.33 -5.15 -9.85
CA MET A 167 -27.60 -5.91 -9.85
C MET A 167 -27.42 -7.43 -9.67
N GLN A 168 -26.28 -8.00 -10.07
CA GLN A 168 -25.97 -9.43 -9.95
C GLN A 168 -24.62 -9.62 -9.26
N GLN A 169 -24.42 -10.68 -8.49
CA GLN A 169 -23.08 -10.99 -7.92
C GLN A 169 -22.05 -11.46 -8.97
N ASN A 170 -22.23 -11.12 -10.25
CA ASN A 170 -21.22 -11.36 -11.29
C ASN A 170 -20.01 -10.43 -11.07
N SER A 171 -18.84 -10.90 -11.46
CA SER A 171 -17.54 -10.31 -11.12
C SER A 171 -17.07 -9.16 -12.01
N ASN A 172 -17.81 -8.83 -13.07
CA ASN A 172 -17.44 -7.79 -14.03
C ASN A 172 -18.67 -6.95 -14.42
N CYS A 173 -18.52 -5.62 -14.40
CA CYS A 173 -19.62 -4.65 -14.58
C CYS A 173 -20.21 -4.58 -16.00
N ASP A 174 -20.14 -5.67 -16.77
CA ASP A 174 -20.56 -5.73 -18.18
C ASP A 174 -22.06 -5.55 -18.36
N ASP A 175 -22.86 -6.01 -17.39
CA ASP A 175 -24.32 -5.88 -17.38
C ASP A 175 -24.81 -4.60 -16.67
N CYS A 176 -23.90 -3.75 -16.18
CA CYS A 176 -24.27 -2.53 -15.48
C CYS A 176 -24.75 -1.43 -16.43
N ASP A 177 -25.71 -0.61 -15.98
CA ASP A 177 -26.21 0.52 -16.76
C ASP A 177 -25.13 1.59 -16.91
N ARG A 178 -24.61 1.72 -18.14
CA ARG A 178 -23.57 2.70 -18.48
C ARG A 178 -24.02 4.15 -18.29
N HIS A 179 -25.32 4.44 -18.21
CA HIS A 179 -25.82 5.79 -17.92
C HIS A 179 -25.59 6.19 -16.46
N ARG A 180 -25.31 5.22 -15.57
CA ARG A 180 -24.95 5.45 -14.16
C ARG A 180 -23.45 5.64 -13.95
N LEU A 181 -22.66 5.67 -15.02
CA LEU A 181 -21.24 6.01 -14.95
C LEU A 181 -21.06 7.50 -14.62
N VAL A 182 -20.21 7.79 -13.64
CA VAL A 182 -19.84 9.15 -13.28
C VAL A 182 -19.03 9.77 -14.41
N ASN A 183 -19.51 10.89 -14.93
CA ASN A 183 -18.78 11.65 -15.94
C ASN A 183 -17.56 12.33 -15.32
N ARG A 184 -16.36 11.89 -15.73
CA ARG A 184 -15.08 12.43 -15.27
C ARG A 184 -14.32 13.04 -16.45
N SER A 185 -13.61 14.14 -16.20
CA SER A 185 -12.74 14.75 -17.22
C SER A 185 -11.66 13.78 -17.67
N THR A 186 -11.38 13.71 -18.97
CA THR A 186 -10.29 12.89 -19.51
C THR A 186 -8.95 13.40 -18.98
N ARG A 187 -8.10 12.49 -18.47
CA ARG A 187 -6.71 12.82 -18.12
C ARG A 187 -5.90 13.03 -19.39
N LYS A 188 -4.83 13.82 -19.31
CA LYS A 188 -3.92 14.07 -20.45
C LYS A 188 -3.13 12.83 -20.88
N ASP A 189 -2.99 11.87 -19.97
CA ASP A 189 -2.25 10.63 -20.11
C ASP A 189 -2.93 9.54 -19.26
N THR A 190 -2.46 8.29 -19.39
CA THR A 190 -2.95 7.13 -18.65
C THR A 190 -2.10 6.81 -17.41
N TYR A 191 -1.21 7.70 -17.00
CA TYR A 191 -0.27 7.38 -15.93
C TYR A 191 -0.94 7.44 -14.54
N PRO A 192 -0.52 6.57 -13.62
CA PRO A 192 -0.91 6.67 -12.21
C PRO A 192 -0.62 8.04 -11.63
N ARG A 193 -1.54 8.54 -10.79
CA ARG A 193 -1.34 9.71 -9.94
C ARG A 193 -1.07 9.27 -8.51
N ILE A 194 -0.32 10.09 -7.77
CA ILE A 194 0.01 9.84 -6.37
C ILE A 194 -0.81 10.82 -5.52
N HIS A 195 -1.58 10.27 -4.58
CA HIS A 195 -2.43 11.00 -3.67
C HIS A 195 -1.93 10.83 -2.23
N TYR A 196 -2.08 11.86 -1.42
CA TYR A 196 -1.61 11.87 -0.03
C TYR A 196 -2.78 12.17 0.89
N GLY A 197 -3.09 11.26 1.81
CA GLY A 197 -4.26 11.45 2.65
C GLY A 197 -4.51 10.36 3.68
N ILE A 198 -5.70 10.40 4.26
CA ILE A 198 -6.11 9.49 5.32
C ILE A 198 -6.53 8.15 4.71
N ILE A 199 -5.96 7.07 5.23
CA ILE A 199 -6.39 5.70 4.93
C ILE A 199 -7.25 5.19 6.10
N ALA A 200 -8.50 4.83 5.80
CA ALA A 200 -9.41 4.19 6.74
C ALA A 200 -9.22 2.67 6.69
N SER A 201 -8.74 2.09 7.79
CA SER A 201 -8.40 0.67 7.89
C SER A 201 -9.36 -0.08 8.82
N GLY A 202 -9.69 -1.34 8.52
CA GLY A 202 -10.53 -2.16 9.38
C GLY A 202 -10.77 -3.57 8.83
N ASN A 203 -11.39 -4.46 9.59
CA ASN A 203 -11.65 -5.84 9.18
C ASN A 203 -12.95 -6.01 8.37
N ARG A 204 -13.60 -4.91 7.99
CA ARG A 204 -14.77 -4.93 7.11
C ARG A 204 -14.35 -4.56 5.68
N VAL A 205 -14.88 -5.27 4.70
CA VAL A 205 -14.80 -4.84 3.30
C VAL A 205 -15.98 -3.90 3.06
N ILE A 206 -15.72 -2.69 2.57
CA ILE A 206 -16.78 -1.78 2.11
C ILE A 206 -17.17 -2.21 0.68
N LYS A 207 -18.45 -2.56 0.52
CA LYS A 207 -19.06 -2.98 -0.76
C LYS A 207 -20.35 -2.20 -1.07
N ASP A 208 -20.48 -1.03 -0.47
CA ASP A 208 -21.67 -0.19 -0.55
C ASP A 208 -21.20 1.25 -0.75
N GLY A 209 -21.56 1.85 -1.89
CA GLY A 209 -21.10 3.19 -2.25
C GLY A 209 -21.65 4.27 -1.32
N THR A 210 -22.83 4.07 -0.74
CA THR A 210 -23.44 5.01 0.21
C THR A 210 -22.70 4.99 1.56
N GLU A 211 -22.37 3.81 2.06
CA GLU A 211 -21.57 3.63 3.28
C GLU A 211 -20.14 4.13 3.07
N ARG A 212 -19.54 3.88 1.89
CA ARG A 212 -18.25 4.46 1.51
C ARG A 212 -18.28 5.97 1.62
N ASP A 213 -19.25 6.63 0.98
CA ASP A 213 -19.35 8.09 0.94
C ASP A 213 -19.61 8.66 2.35
N ARG A 214 -20.45 7.99 3.16
CA ARG A 214 -20.69 8.36 4.56
C ARG A 214 -19.40 8.32 5.38
N LEU A 215 -18.67 7.20 5.36
CA LEU A 215 -17.42 7.03 6.09
C LEU A 215 -16.32 7.97 5.56
N ALA A 216 -16.25 8.18 4.25
CA ALA A 216 -15.35 9.15 3.64
C ALA A 216 -15.57 10.56 4.19
N HIS A 217 -16.82 10.99 4.31
CA HIS A 217 -17.18 12.29 4.89
C HIS A 217 -16.85 12.38 6.38
N GLU A 218 -17.17 11.36 7.17
CA GLU A 218 -16.92 11.36 8.61
C GLU A 218 -15.43 11.36 8.97
N LEU A 219 -14.62 10.66 8.18
CA LEU A 219 -13.20 10.43 8.46
C LEU A 219 -12.27 11.34 7.66
N ASN A 220 -12.80 12.03 6.65
CA ASN A 220 -12.02 12.70 5.62
C ASN A 220 -10.99 11.75 4.95
N ALA A 221 -11.41 10.49 4.77
CA ALA A 221 -10.59 9.43 4.18
C ALA A 221 -10.62 9.49 2.66
N ILE A 222 -9.53 9.08 2.04
CA ILE A 222 -9.42 8.96 0.57
C ILE A 222 -9.19 7.52 0.09
N CYS A 223 -8.95 6.59 1.02
CA CYS A 223 -8.72 5.19 0.73
C CYS A 223 -9.19 4.29 1.87
N PHE A 224 -9.71 3.11 1.54
CA PHE A 224 -9.96 2.02 2.47
C PHE A 224 -8.93 0.90 2.32
N ASP A 225 -8.52 0.30 3.43
CA ASP A 225 -7.75 -0.95 3.45
C ASP A 225 -8.18 -1.87 4.60
N MET A 226 -7.56 -3.06 4.72
CA MET A 226 -7.87 -4.01 5.80
C MET A 226 -6.73 -4.29 6.79
N GLU A 227 -5.51 -3.82 6.53
CA GLU A 227 -4.32 -4.25 7.27
C GLU A 227 -3.66 -3.13 8.07
N ALA A 228 -3.70 -1.89 7.58
CA ALA A 228 -2.85 -0.81 8.08
C ALA A 228 -3.01 -0.52 9.57
N ALA A 229 -4.22 -0.58 10.11
CA ALA A 229 -4.45 -0.35 11.53
C ALA A 229 -3.65 -1.35 12.39
N GLY A 230 -3.59 -2.62 11.98
CA GLY A 230 -2.83 -3.64 12.69
C GLY A 230 -1.31 -3.46 12.55
N LEU A 231 -0.83 -3.09 11.36
CA LEU A 231 0.60 -2.77 11.17
C LEU A 231 1.04 -1.62 12.07
N MET A 232 0.25 -0.54 12.12
CA MET A 232 0.54 0.65 12.90
C MET A 232 0.49 0.41 14.42
N ASP A 233 -0.20 -0.63 14.88
CA ASP A 233 -0.20 -1.05 16.30
C ASP A 233 1.06 -1.82 16.70
N VAL A 234 1.74 -2.45 15.74
CA VAL A 234 3.01 -3.16 15.98
C VAL A 234 4.19 -2.19 15.91
N LYS A 235 4.27 -1.39 14.84
CA LYS A 235 5.30 -0.38 14.63
C LYS A 235 4.75 0.68 13.69
N SER A 236 4.84 1.95 14.09
CA SER A 236 4.47 3.06 13.20
C SER A 236 5.20 2.94 11.86
N CYS A 237 4.45 3.02 10.77
CA CYS A 237 4.89 2.73 9.42
C CYS A 237 4.26 3.71 8.40
N LEU A 238 4.78 3.72 7.17
CA LEU A 238 4.11 4.38 6.06
C LEU A 238 3.30 3.34 5.30
N VAL A 239 2.06 3.68 4.95
CA VAL A 239 1.15 2.79 4.21
C VAL A 239 0.99 3.32 2.79
N ILE A 240 1.18 2.44 1.81
CA ILE A 240 1.16 2.76 0.38
C ILE A 240 0.19 1.79 -0.28
N ARG A 241 -0.90 2.32 -0.84
CA ARG A 241 -1.97 1.54 -1.46
C ARG A 241 -2.13 1.90 -2.92
N GLY A 242 -1.98 0.92 -3.79
CA GLY A 242 -2.45 1.04 -5.17
C GLY A 242 -3.96 0.84 -5.19
N ILE A 243 -4.67 1.65 -5.97
CA ILE A 243 -6.13 1.63 -5.98
C ILE A 243 -6.64 0.54 -6.92
N SER A 244 -7.32 -0.45 -6.36
CA SER A 244 -7.81 -1.62 -7.09
C SER A 244 -9.33 -1.65 -7.27
N ASP A 245 -10.07 -0.96 -6.41
CA ASP A 245 -11.52 -0.80 -6.53
C ASP A 245 -11.97 0.57 -5.97
N TYR A 246 -13.27 0.86 -6.05
CA TYR A 246 -13.86 2.08 -5.49
C TYR A 246 -14.63 1.84 -4.19
N SER A 247 -14.37 0.75 -3.48
CA SER A 247 -15.04 0.40 -2.20
C SER A 247 -16.57 0.45 -2.27
N ASP A 248 -17.12 -0.03 -3.38
CA ASP A 248 -18.55 -0.16 -3.61
C ASP A 248 -18.88 -1.57 -4.13
N SER A 249 -20.09 -1.76 -4.64
CA SER A 249 -20.54 -3.06 -5.15
C SER A 249 -19.91 -3.44 -6.50
N HIS A 250 -19.26 -2.51 -7.21
CA HIS A 250 -18.75 -2.66 -8.57
C HIS A 250 -17.29 -3.13 -8.58
N LYS A 251 -16.94 -4.11 -7.74
CA LYS A 251 -15.57 -4.60 -7.65
C LYS A 251 -15.09 -5.19 -8.98
N ASN A 252 -13.86 -4.86 -9.34
CA ASN A 252 -13.16 -5.42 -10.49
C ASN A 252 -11.78 -5.93 -10.04
N ASP A 253 -11.64 -7.24 -9.92
CA ASP A 253 -10.40 -7.88 -9.45
C ASP A 253 -9.27 -7.81 -10.51
N GLU A 254 -9.56 -7.43 -11.76
CA GLU A 254 -8.56 -7.28 -12.83
C GLU A 254 -7.49 -6.23 -12.49
N TRP A 255 -7.82 -5.27 -11.64
CA TRP A 255 -6.90 -4.20 -11.23
C TRP A 255 -5.93 -4.61 -10.12
N HIS A 256 -6.10 -5.76 -9.47
CA HIS A 256 -5.31 -6.13 -8.29
C HIS A 256 -3.80 -6.14 -8.57
N GLU A 257 -3.38 -6.76 -9.67
CA GLU A 257 -1.96 -6.90 -10.01
C GLU A 257 -1.34 -5.54 -10.39
N TYR A 258 -2.01 -4.76 -11.24
CA TYR A 258 -1.54 -3.43 -11.64
C TYR A 258 -1.47 -2.47 -10.44
N ALA A 259 -2.50 -2.47 -9.59
CA ALA A 259 -2.53 -1.68 -8.36
C ALA A 259 -1.40 -2.09 -7.40
N ALA A 260 -1.17 -3.39 -7.21
CA ALA A 260 -0.06 -3.86 -6.37
C ALA A 260 1.30 -3.39 -6.91
N LEU A 261 1.50 -3.46 -8.23
CA LEU A 261 2.73 -3.03 -8.90
C LEU A 261 2.97 -1.52 -8.80
N THR A 262 1.95 -0.69 -8.99
CA THR A 262 2.07 0.77 -8.85
C THR A 262 2.41 1.18 -7.41
N ALA A 263 1.80 0.53 -6.41
CA ALA A 263 2.15 0.72 -5.00
C ALA A 263 3.61 0.32 -4.71
N ALA A 264 4.05 -0.83 -5.24
CA ALA A 264 5.41 -1.31 -5.09
C ALA A 264 6.41 -0.38 -5.78
N ALA A 265 6.08 0.13 -6.96
CA ALA A 265 6.90 1.10 -7.70
C ALA A 265 7.11 2.39 -6.88
N TYR A 266 6.05 2.90 -6.24
CA TYR A 266 6.19 4.04 -5.32
C TYR A 266 7.10 3.71 -4.14
N ALA A 267 6.93 2.53 -3.52
CA ALA A 267 7.78 2.10 -2.42
C ALA A 267 9.27 2.00 -2.82
N LYS A 268 9.58 1.50 -4.03
CA LYS A 268 10.94 1.48 -4.58
C LYS A 268 11.49 2.89 -4.71
N ALA A 269 10.73 3.81 -5.32
CA ALA A 269 11.14 5.21 -5.47
C ALA A 269 11.45 5.86 -4.11
N LEU A 270 10.55 5.68 -3.13
CA LEU A 270 10.73 6.21 -1.79
C LEU A 270 12.00 5.69 -1.13
N LEU A 271 12.24 4.37 -1.17
CA LEU A 271 13.43 3.76 -0.59
C LEU A 271 14.72 4.23 -1.29
N SER A 272 14.68 4.47 -2.60
CA SER A 272 15.81 5.03 -3.35
C SER A 272 16.18 6.46 -2.96
N GLU A 273 15.19 7.28 -2.57
CA GLU A 273 15.42 8.66 -2.08
C GLU A 273 15.79 8.72 -0.59
N MET A 274 15.47 7.68 0.19
CA MET A 274 15.75 7.66 1.62
C MET A 274 17.25 7.57 1.91
N PRO A 275 17.82 8.48 2.72
CA PRO A 275 19.21 8.37 3.14
C PRO A 275 19.39 7.15 4.06
N VAL A 276 20.56 6.51 3.96
CA VAL A 276 20.94 5.47 4.93
C VAL A 276 21.52 6.15 6.16
N ASN A 277 20.84 6.01 7.30
CA ASN A 277 21.42 6.35 8.58
C ASN A 277 22.59 5.39 8.82
N GLY A 278 23.80 5.94 8.98
CA GLY A 278 25.04 5.17 9.11
C GLY A 278 24.87 4.03 10.10
N VAL A 279 24.85 2.80 9.59
CA VAL A 279 25.02 1.61 10.42
C VAL A 279 26.35 1.82 11.13
N LYS A 280 26.35 1.83 12.47
CA LYS A 280 27.61 1.71 13.20
C LYS A 280 28.20 0.39 12.71
N ASP A 281 29.21 0.48 11.85
CA ASP A 281 30.01 -0.67 11.44
C ASP A 281 30.25 -1.50 12.70
N ALA A 282 29.76 -2.75 12.68
CA ALA A 282 30.15 -3.71 13.69
C ALA A 282 31.68 -3.68 13.73
N LEU A 283 32.23 -3.38 14.92
CA LEU A 283 33.66 -3.24 15.20
C LEU A 283 34.47 -4.14 14.26
N LYS A 284 35.21 -3.52 13.32
CA LYS A 284 36.27 -4.22 12.60
C LYS A 284 37.26 -4.68 13.67
N VAL A 285 37.20 -5.95 14.04
CA VAL A 285 38.25 -6.59 14.82
C VAL A 285 39.48 -6.59 13.93
N VAL A 286 40.31 -5.58 14.09
CA VAL A 286 41.65 -5.54 13.53
C VAL A 286 42.45 -6.56 14.34
N VAL A 287 42.55 -7.79 13.82
CA VAL A 287 43.50 -8.77 14.34
C VAL A 287 44.90 -8.23 14.04
N PRO A 288 45.74 -7.93 15.05
CA PRO A 288 47.11 -7.50 14.80
C PRO A 288 47.83 -8.65 14.10
N LYS A 289 48.46 -8.38 12.95
CA LYS A 289 49.41 -9.32 12.36
C LYS A 289 50.55 -9.50 13.37
N SER A 290 50.71 -10.72 13.86
CA SER A 290 51.90 -11.13 14.60
C SER A 290 53.13 -10.89 13.73
N GLY A 291 53.90 -9.85 14.06
CA GLY A 291 55.21 -9.61 13.48
C GLY A 291 56.17 -10.68 13.97
N THR A 292 56.75 -11.43 13.03
CA THR A 292 57.95 -12.22 13.23
C THR A 292 59.18 -11.30 13.26
N CYS A 293 59.91 -11.34 14.37
CA CYS A 293 61.36 -11.23 14.41
C CYS A 293 61.87 -12.39 15.27
#